data_AF-A0A957ZU64-F1
#
_entry.id   AF-A0A957ZU64-F1
#
_cell.length_a   1.000
_cell.length_b   1.000
_cell.length_c   1.000
_cell.angle_alpha   90.00
_cell.angle_beta   90.00
_cell.angle_gamma   90.00
#
_symmetry.space_group_name_H-M   'P 1'
#
loop_
_entity.id
_entity.type
_entity.pdbx_description
1 polymer ?
#
loop_
_entity_poly.entity_id
_entity_poly.type
_entity_poly.pdbx_seq_one_letter_code
_entity_poly.pdbx_strand_id
1 'polypeptide(L)' 'FSDDIEETIHNLVEETRYEMAQTHPLMSRDEKIALVARLADKGVFQVKKAVPIVADQLGLSRATVYNYLREARKDE' A
#
# COMPACT_ATOMS: atom_id res chain seq x y z
N PHE A 1 -6.60 8.04 18.76
CA PHE A 1 -7.28 6.93 18.06
C PHE A 1 -7.14 7.01 16.55
N SER A 2 -7.53 8.10 15.87
CA SER A 2 -7.35 8.18 14.40
C SER A 2 -5.86 8.24 14.03
N ASP A 3 -5.08 9.00 14.79
CA ASP A 3 -3.64 9.17 14.54
C ASP A 3 -2.85 7.87 14.75
N ASP A 4 -3.19 7.07 15.77
CA ASP A 4 -2.53 5.79 16.04
C ASP A 4 -2.71 4.78 14.89
N ILE A 5 -3.89 4.80 14.25
CA ILE A 5 -4.21 3.92 13.12
C ILE A 5 -3.44 4.37 11.88
N GLU A 6 -3.36 5.67 11.65
CA GLU A 6 -2.61 6.24 10.53
C GLU A 6 -1.12 5.94 10.66
N GLU A 7 -0.53 6.16 11.83
CA GLU A 7 0.86 5.78 12.14
C GLU A 7 1.10 4.28 11.96
N THR A 8 0.17 3.44 12.39
CA THR A 8 0.27 1.98 12.20
C THR A 8 0.30 1.61 10.71
N ILE A 9 -0.56 2.23 9.89
CA ILE A 9 -0.58 1.99 8.44
C ILE A 9 0.71 2.48 7.80
N HIS A 10 1.20 3.66 8.21
CA HIS A 10 2.49 4.18 7.74
C HIS A 10 3.64 3.20 8.00
N ASN A 11 3.72 2.69 9.23
CA ASN A 11 4.73 1.72 9.63
C ASN A 11 4.64 0.42 8.81
N LEU A 12 3.42 -0.09 8.58
CA LEU A 12 3.21 -1.29 7.76
C LEU A 12 3.63 -1.08 6.29
N VAL A 13 3.40 0.10 5.73
CA VAL A 13 3.84 0.43 4.37
C VAL A 13 5.37 0.45 4.30
N GLU A 14 6.04 1.11 5.24
CA GLU A 14 7.51 1.17 5.27
C GLU A 14 8.15 -0.20 5.51
N GLU A 15 7.60 -0.99 6.43
CA GLU A 15 8.04 -2.36 6.71
C GLU A 15 7.90 -3.24 5.46
N THR A 16 6.75 -3.20 4.81
CA THR A 16 6.50 -4.01 3.60
C THR A 16 7.40 -3.57 2.45
N ARG A 17 7.68 -2.26 2.32
CA ARG A 17 8.66 -1.75 1.35
C ARG A 17 10.06 -2.30 1.62
N TYR A 18 10.47 -2.34 2.89
CA TYR A 18 11.75 -2.89 3.30
C TYR A 18 11.86 -4.40 3.03
N GLU A 19 10.80 -5.18 3.33
CA GLU A 19 10.74 -6.62 3.01
C GLU A 19 10.88 -6.93 1.52
N MET A 20 10.44 -6.01 0.66
CA MET A 20 10.58 -6.13 -0.80
C MET A 20 11.98 -5.73 -1.30
N ALA A 21 12.93 -5.45 -0.40
CA ALA A 21 14.25 -4.88 -0.69
C ALA A 21 14.18 -3.56 -1.47
N GLN A 22 13.07 -2.83 -1.35
CA GLN A 22 12.83 -1.58 -2.05
C GLN A 22 13.27 -0.40 -1.20
N THR A 23 14.56 -0.09 -1.30
CA THR A 23 15.18 1.03 -0.59
C THR A 23 15.16 2.34 -1.38
N HIS A 24 14.80 2.29 -2.67
CA HIS A 24 14.78 3.46 -3.54
C HIS A 24 13.45 4.23 -3.45
N PRO A 25 13.49 5.58 -3.47
CA PRO A 25 12.29 6.42 -3.40
C PRO A 25 11.42 6.34 -4.66
N LEU A 26 11.97 5.85 -5.78
CA LEU A 26 11.27 5.68 -7.04
C LEU A 26 10.90 4.22 -7.23
N MET A 27 9.65 3.89 -6.93
CA MET A 27 9.07 2.60 -7.27
C MET A 27 8.49 2.65 -8.68
N SER A 28 8.82 1.66 -9.49
CA SER A 28 8.13 1.37 -10.75
C SER A 28 6.65 1.03 -10.49
N ARG A 29 5.88 1.01 -11.58
CA ARG A 29 4.46 0.67 -11.51
C ARG A 29 4.24 -0.74 -10.93
N ASP A 30 5.02 -1.72 -11.39
CA ASP A 30 4.83 -3.12 -11.00
C ASP A 30 5.24 -3.34 -9.54
N GLU A 31 6.28 -2.65 -9.09
CA GLU A 31 6.67 -2.60 -7.68
C GLU A 31 5.57 -1.99 -6.79
N LYS A 32 4.92 -0.91 -7.24
CA LYS A 32 3.77 -0.33 -6.51
C LYS A 32 2.58 -1.30 -6.45
N ILE A 33 2.33 -2.04 -7.53
CA ILE A 33 1.29 -3.08 -7.55
C ILE A 33 1.63 -4.19 -6.55
N ALA A 34 2.87 -4.68 -6.56
CA ALA A 34 3.33 -5.71 -5.63
C ALA A 34 3.28 -5.25 -4.15
N LEU A 35 3.61 -3.99 -3.88
CA LEU A 35 3.48 -3.40 -2.53
C LEU A 35 2.01 -3.37 -2.10
N VAL A 36 1.12 -2.86 -2.97
CA VAL A 36 -0.33 -2.81 -2.69
C VAL A 36 -0.90 -4.23 -2.50
N ALA A 37 -0.43 -5.22 -3.25
CA ALA A 37 -0.81 -6.62 -3.08
C ALA A 37 -0.43 -7.14 -1.69
N ARG A 38 0.83 -7.00 -1.28
CA ARG A 38 1.30 -7.45 0.05
C ARG A 38 0.59 -6.76 1.20
N LEU A 39 0.29 -5.47 1.07
CA LEU A 39 -0.50 -4.74 2.07
C LEU A 39 -1.93 -5.29 2.16
N ALA A 40 -2.52 -5.70 1.03
CA ALA A 40 -3.82 -6.35 1.01
C ALA A 40 -3.79 -7.72 1.70
N ASP A 41 -2.76 -8.51 1.46
CA ASP A 41 -2.56 -9.82 2.10
C ASP A 41 -2.37 -9.68 3.61
N LYS A 42 -1.67 -8.62 4.05
CA LYS A 42 -1.53 -8.24 5.47
C LYS A 42 -2.82 -7.67 6.10
N GLY A 43 -3.91 -7.55 5.33
CA GLY A 43 -5.21 -7.07 5.81
C GLY A 43 -5.31 -5.56 6.01
N VAL A 44 -4.34 -4.76 5.56
CA VAL A 44 -4.31 -3.29 5.74
C VAL A 44 -5.60 -2.64 5.25
N PHE A 45 -6.10 -3.07 4.08
CA PHE A 45 -7.30 -2.49 3.47
C PHE A 45 -8.63 -2.93 4.11
N GLN A 46 -8.60 -3.77 5.16
CA GLN A 46 -9.76 -4.05 6.00
C GLN A 46 -10.03 -2.89 6.99
N VAL A 47 -9.02 -2.07 7.25
CA VAL A 47 -9.13 -0.90 8.13
C VAL A 47 -9.82 0.25 7.41
N LYS A 48 -10.79 0.88 8.08
CA LYS A 48 -11.46 2.07 7.54
C LYS A 48 -10.43 3.16 7.26
N LYS A 49 -10.56 3.82 6.11
CA LYS A 49 -9.64 4.88 5.62
C LYS A 49 -8.22 4.43 5.26
N ALA A 50 -7.92 3.12 5.19
CA ALA A 50 -6.59 2.69 4.75
C ALA A 50 -6.24 3.12 3.32
N VAL A 51 -7.21 3.06 2.39
CA VAL A 51 -7.00 3.46 0.98
C VAL A 51 -6.51 4.91 0.84
N PRO A 52 -7.17 5.94 1.43
CA PRO A 52 -6.66 7.31 1.33
C PRO A 52 -5.28 7.49 1.97
N ILE A 53 -4.97 6.81 3.08
CA ILE A 53 -3.66 6.91 3.76
C ILE A 53 -2.55 6.33 2.86
N VAL A 54 -2.76 5.11 2.34
CA VAL A 54 -1.80 4.48 1.42
C VAL A 54 -1.65 5.27 0.12
N ALA A 55 -2.74 5.85 -0.39
CA ALA A 55 -2.71 6.69 -1.59
C ALA A 55 -1.82 7.92 -1.36
N ASP A 56 -1.97 8.60 -0.22
CA ASP A 56 -1.15 9.76 0.14
C ASP A 56 0.34 9.39 0.26
N GLN A 57 0.65 8.32 1.01
CA GLN A 57 2.03 7.87 1.22
C GLN A 57 2.74 7.45 -0.08
N LEU A 58 2.01 6.89 -1.06
CA LEU A 58 2.58 6.48 -2.35
C LEU A 58 2.52 7.57 -3.43
N GLY A 59 1.96 8.75 -3.12
CA GLY A 59 1.76 9.82 -4.10
C GLY A 59 0.81 9.42 -5.22
N LEU A 60 -0.23 8.64 -4.91
CA LEU A 60 -1.19 8.07 -5.85
C LEU A 60 -2.60 8.62 -5.61
N SER A 61 -3.44 8.51 -6.62
CA SER A 61 -4.88 8.72 -6.41
C SER A 61 -5.51 7.49 -5.73
N ARG A 62 -6.61 7.69 -4.99
CA ARG A 62 -7.43 6.58 -4.47
C ARG A 62 -7.87 5.61 -5.57
N ALA A 63 -8.22 6.14 -6.74
CA ALA A 63 -8.59 5.32 -7.90
C ALA A 63 -7.43 4.45 -8.38
N THR A 64 -6.19 4.96 -8.34
CA THR A 64 -4.99 4.20 -8.69
C THR A 64 -4.76 3.05 -7.70
N VAL A 65 -4.93 3.27 -6.39
CA VAL A 65 -4.82 2.20 -5.39
C VAL A 65 -5.86 1.10 -5.64
N TYR A 66 -7.12 1.46 -5.92
CA TYR A 66 -8.13 0.47 -6.30
C TYR A 66 -7.80 -0.27 -7.60
N ASN A 67 -7.22 0.42 -8.59
CA ASN A 67 -6.76 -0.22 -9.82
C ASN A 67 -5.65 -1.24 -9.52
N TYR A 68 -4.67 -0.88 -8.68
CA TYR A 68 -3.60 -1.80 -8.28
C TYR A 68 -4.12 -2.98 -7.46
N LEU A 69 -5.07 -2.77 -6.54
CA LEU A 69 -5.75 -3.86 -5.83
C LEU A 69 -6.48 -4.82 -6.76
N ARG A 70 -7.04 -4.31 -7.86
CA ARG A 70 -7.70 -5.14 -8.87
C ARG A 70 -6.70 -5.88 -9.73
N GLU A 71 -5.59 -5.24 -10.09
CA GLU A 71 -4.52 -5.85 -10.89
C GLU A 71 -3.79 -6.95 -10.11
N ALA A 72 -3.48 -6.71 -8.84
CA ALA A 72 -2.89 -7.70 -7.94
C ALA A 72 -3.69 -9.00 -7.84
N ARG A 73 -5.02 -8.93 -7.89
CA ARG A 73 -5.93 -10.09 -7.86
C ARG A 73 -6.06 -10.82 -9.20
N LYS A 74 -5.55 -10.25 -10.29
CA LYS A 74 -5.61 -10.87 -11.63
C LYS A 74 -4.38 -11.72 -11.93
N ASP A 75 -3.32 -11.57 -11.14
CA ASP A 75 -2.08 -12.34 -11.26
C ASP A 75 -2.08 -13.60 -10.36
N GLU A 76 -3.22 -13.94 -9.76
CA GLU A 76 -3.53 -15.24 -9.12
C GLU A 76 -4.27 -16.18 -10.11
#